data_AF-A0AAE0HWW4-F1
#
_entry.id   AF-A0AAE0HWW4-F1
#
_cell.length_a   1.000
_cell.length_b   1.000
_cell.length_c   1.000
_cell.angle_alpha   90.00
_cell.angle_beta   90.00
_cell.angle_gamma   90.00
#
_symmetry.space_group_name_H-M   'P 1'
#
loop_
_entity.id
_entity.type
_entity.pdbx_description
1 polymer ?
#
loop_
_entity_poly.entity_id
_entity_poly.type
_entity_poly.pdbx_seq_one_letter_code
_entity_poly.pdbx_strand_id
1 'polypeptide(L)'
;MAIVIVWEEPEPEVHGSGGGSSKPSAFDLTPKAPAGQRSDQPNFNLYLGANTGSYNFTSANGTVILPPIPIEWIVAPTNVTLTDGQCPSRTQNLGLFGVTNAVVLALVLVFGCRPLVRLLTGGILGSPGRWSPYWTWVLSFGMQVCSNVIVSRMIVTTPGYEHLSMLNVFALYSSRPRVNQFWTGLLRLWVGPITLRGRMMLKEKVKPVKKERSWRLMKPGTWILRETTVGWRDRITGKKKEEGEEKEKGGVVAADDTQDDNKNTKMPAKPTTTTAPRYQYDEYLEWRKRWVDDPLEQYKSEPRANAARAIRTGEEFVTRAQREREEKQASEQEEWIYTDSYVSTSVGEFFVQLLSAIFIGITWHRFPNEPIKDHMKHWLNLMMAAPAMSLLGWVVIPVWFKRGRAVTESKCLDFMLMLVWFVVPGFLTYGVAWKYWDEFLMLPGSLWCPPKFAEQAAVWSSFSALSSFLGTIL
;
A
#
# COMPACT_ATOMS: atom_id res chain seq x y z
N MET A 1 -4.61 16.33 -13.49
CA MET A 1 -3.20 16.76 -13.45
C MET A 1 -2.42 15.74 -14.26
N ALA A 2 -2.28 15.95 -15.57
CA ALA A 2 -1.50 15.09 -16.43
C ALA A 2 -0.05 15.59 -16.37
N ILE A 3 0.84 14.81 -15.76
CA ILE A 3 2.27 15.07 -15.84
C ILE A 3 2.69 14.51 -17.20
N VAL A 4 2.75 15.38 -18.20
CA VAL A 4 3.36 15.04 -19.49
C VAL A 4 4.87 15.18 -19.27
N ILE A 5 5.55 14.05 -19.13
CA ILE A 5 7.02 14.04 -19.18
C ILE A 5 7.37 14.13 -20.66
N VAL A 6 7.52 15.36 -21.16
CA VAL A 6 8.09 15.61 -22.49
C VAL A 6 9.58 15.35 -22.37
N TRP A 7 10.06 14.31 -23.04
CA TRP A 7 11.48 14.05 -23.20
C TRP A 7 11.92 14.78 -24.46
N GLU A 8 12.53 15.95 -24.27
CA GLU A 8 13.11 16.72 -25.37
C GLU A 8 14.52 16.15 -25.62
N GLU A 9 14.80 15.67 -26.83
CA GLU A 9 16.15 15.30 -27.24
C GLU A 9 17.03 16.57 -27.17
N PRO A 10 18.15 16.55 -26.44
CA PRO A 10 19.02 17.72 -26.38
C PRO A 10 19.60 17.98 -27.77
N GLU A 11 19.34 19.17 -28.32
CA GLU A 11 20.00 19.63 -29.55
C GLU A 11 21.53 19.60 -29.35
N PRO A 12 22.30 19.21 -30.39
CA PRO A 12 23.75 19.14 -30.29
C PRO A 12 24.33 20.53 -30.01
N GLU A 13 24.90 20.72 -28.81
CA GLU A 13 25.57 21.96 -28.46
C GLU A 13 26.78 22.21 -29.37
N VAL A 14 26.69 23.29 -30.14
CA VAL A 14 27.80 23.86 -30.91
C VAL A 14 28.82 24.42 -29.91
N HIS A 15 29.97 23.74 -29.77
CA HIS A 15 31.04 24.15 -28.87
C HIS A 15 31.60 25.54 -29.22
N GLY A 16 31.23 26.55 -28.42
CA GLY A 16 31.91 27.83 -28.33
C GLY A 16 33.00 27.79 -27.25
N SER A 17 34.26 27.92 -27.66
CA SER A 17 35.44 28.00 -26.78
C SER A 17 35.43 29.29 -25.95
N GLY A 18 35.12 29.20 -24.66
CA GLY A 18 35.24 30.31 -23.70
C GLY A 18 35.73 29.82 -22.34
N GLY A 19 37.00 30.07 -22.03
CA GLY A 19 37.63 29.69 -20.76
C GLY A 19 37.14 30.52 -19.59
N GLY A 20 36.35 29.91 -18.70
CA GLY A 20 35.95 30.47 -17.42
C GLY A 20 36.06 29.42 -16.32
N SER A 21 36.92 29.67 -15.33
CA SER A 21 37.12 28.82 -14.15
C SER A 21 35.88 28.84 -13.25
N SER A 22 35.00 27.84 -13.40
CA SER A 22 33.83 27.64 -12.54
C SER A 22 34.17 26.75 -11.33
N LYS A 23 33.65 27.13 -10.16
CA LYS A 23 33.69 26.30 -8.95
C LYS A 23 32.93 24.99 -9.23
N PRO A 24 33.41 23.82 -8.75
CA PRO A 24 32.73 22.56 -8.96
C PRO A 24 31.36 22.60 -8.29
N SER A 25 30.30 22.50 -9.10
CA SER A 25 28.95 22.27 -8.60
C SER A 25 28.88 20.86 -8.00
N ALA A 26 28.03 20.64 -7.01
CA ALA A 26 27.82 19.31 -6.41
C ALA A 26 27.25 18.26 -7.38
N PHE A 27 27.01 18.64 -8.64
CA PHE A 27 26.56 17.81 -9.75
C PHE A 27 27.39 18.11 -10.99
N ASP A 28 28.71 17.98 -10.89
CA ASP A 28 29.59 18.02 -12.05
C ASP A 28 29.27 16.82 -12.98
N LEU A 29 28.58 17.13 -14.08
CA LEU A 29 28.17 16.20 -15.13
C LEU A 29 29.24 16.02 -16.21
N THR A 30 30.46 16.54 -16.00
CA THR A 30 31.57 16.23 -16.91
C THR A 30 31.71 14.71 -17.05
N PRO A 31 31.91 14.19 -18.28
CA PRO A 31 32.11 12.76 -18.51
C PRO A 31 33.44 12.37 -17.86
N LYS A 32 33.37 11.97 -16.59
CA LYS A 32 34.44 11.22 -15.94
C LYS A 32 34.70 10.00 -16.82
N ALA A 33 35.98 9.65 -16.98
CA ALA A 33 36.37 8.37 -17.59
C ALA A 33 35.42 7.27 -17.09
N PRO A 34 35.02 6.31 -17.96
CA PRO A 34 34.03 5.29 -17.61
C PRO A 34 34.30 4.80 -16.19
N ALA A 35 33.27 4.85 -15.35
CA ALA A 35 33.41 4.77 -13.90
C ALA A 35 34.10 3.45 -13.53
N GLY A 36 35.40 3.49 -13.25
CA GLY A 36 36.20 2.28 -13.02
C GLY A 36 37.60 2.30 -13.61
N GLN A 37 37.91 3.20 -14.56
CA GLN A 37 39.28 3.34 -15.07
C GLN A 37 40.16 4.15 -14.10
N ARG A 38 40.44 3.57 -12.93
CA ARG A 38 41.49 4.05 -12.03
C ARG A 38 42.81 3.43 -12.50
N SER A 39 43.69 4.27 -13.07
CA SER A 39 45.00 3.86 -13.62
C SER A 39 45.91 3.16 -12.60
N ASP A 40 45.56 3.20 -11.32
CA ASP A 40 46.31 2.70 -10.17
C ASP A 40 45.88 1.30 -9.68
N GLN A 41 44.83 0.67 -10.24
CA GLN A 41 44.38 -0.65 -9.78
C GLN A 41 44.73 -1.78 -10.79
N PRO A 42 45.78 -2.59 -10.52
CA PRO A 42 46.29 -3.59 -11.47
C PRO A 42 45.35 -4.79 -11.73
N ASN A 43 44.30 -4.98 -10.91
CA ASN A 43 43.43 -6.16 -10.97
C ASN A 43 42.24 -6.02 -11.93
N PHE A 44 42.01 -4.85 -12.54
CA PHE A 44 40.94 -4.67 -13.54
C PHE A 44 41.14 -5.52 -14.81
N ASN A 45 42.39 -5.90 -15.11
CA ASN A 45 42.72 -6.75 -16.26
C ASN A 45 42.05 -8.14 -16.20
N LEU A 46 41.73 -8.66 -15.01
CA LEU A 46 41.06 -9.95 -14.87
C LEU A 46 39.61 -9.89 -15.38
N TYR A 47 38.91 -8.79 -15.07
CA TYR A 47 37.56 -8.55 -15.58
C TYR A 47 37.57 -8.24 -17.06
N LEU A 48 38.56 -7.50 -17.55
CA LEU A 48 38.74 -7.31 -18.98
C LEU A 48 38.90 -8.68 -19.64
N GLY A 49 39.75 -9.60 -19.16
CA GLY A 49 39.89 -10.93 -19.79
C GLY A 49 38.60 -11.79 -19.84
N ALA A 50 37.70 -11.67 -18.86
CA ALA A 50 36.42 -12.40 -18.85
C ALA A 50 35.29 -11.66 -19.60
N ASN A 51 35.35 -10.34 -19.63
CA ASN A 51 34.43 -9.43 -20.31
C ASN A 51 35.11 -8.80 -21.55
N THR A 52 36.08 -9.47 -22.17
CA THR A 52 36.65 -9.11 -23.48
C THR A 52 35.99 -9.93 -24.58
N GLY A 53 35.19 -10.92 -24.19
CA GLY A 53 34.40 -11.72 -25.11
C GLY A 53 33.29 -10.89 -25.73
N SER A 54 33.18 -10.97 -27.04
CA SER A 54 32.03 -10.46 -27.75
C SER A 54 30.87 -11.43 -27.53
N TYR A 55 29.75 -10.96 -26.96
CA TYR A 55 28.63 -11.85 -26.64
C TYR A 55 27.88 -12.21 -27.92
N ASN A 56 27.99 -13.48 -28.34
CA ASN A 56 27.29 -13.99 -29.52
C ASN A 56 25.83 -14.29 -29.17
N PHE A 57 24.93 -13.40 -29.57
CA PHE A 57 23.50 -13.58 -29.43
C PHE A 57 22.90 -14.13 -30.73
N THR A 58 22.38 -15.36 -30.70
CA THR A 58 21.68 -15.91 -31.88
C THR A 58 20.22 -15.45 -31.83
N SER A 59 19.88 -14.45 -32.66
CA SER A 59 18.50 -14.03 -32.87
C SER A 59 17.89 -14.74 -34.08
N ALA A 60 16.56 -14.66 -34.25
CA ALA A 60 15.88 -15.15 -35.45
C ALA A 60 16.43 -14.53 -36.75
N ASN A 61 17.06 -13.35 -36.65
CA ASN A 61 17.62 -12.59 -37.78
C ASN A 61 19.14 -12.79 -37.93
N GLY A 62 19.74 -13.74 -37.21
CA GLY A 62 21.18 -14.04 -37.24
C GLY A 62 21.89 -13.77 -35.92
N THR A 63 23.20 -14.02 -35.91
CA THR A 63 24.08 -13.83 -34.74
C THR A 63 24.50 -12.36 -34.62
N VAL A 64 24.04 -11.68 -33.57
CA VAL A 64 24.47 -10.34 -33.20
C VAL A 64 25.62 -10.46 -32.20
N ILE A 65 26.72 -9.77 -32.48
CA ILE A 65 27.89 -9.73 -31.62
C ILE A 65 27.83 -8.45 -30.79
N LEU A 66 27.59 -8.56 -29.48
CA LEU A 66 27.48 -7.40 -28.59
C LEU A 66 28.85 -7.05 -27.97
N PRO A 67 29.16 -5.74 -27.80
CA PRO A 67 30.35 -5.29 -27.10
C PRO A 67 30.30 -5.65 -25.61
N PRO A 68 31.42 -5.50 -24.88
CA PRO A 68 31.45 -5.80 -23.46
C PRO A 68 30.70 -4.77 -22.60
N ILE A 69 30.16 -5.23 -21.47
CA ILE A 69 29.36 -4.39 -20.57
C ILE A 69 30.31 -3.55 -19.69
N PRO A 70 30.02 -2.27 -19.42
CA PRO A 70 30.81 -1.50 -18.46
C PRO A 70 30.81 -2.17 -17.08
N ILE A 71 31.98 -2.18 -16.43
CA ILE A 71 32.22 -2.98 -15.23
C ILE A 71 31.36 -2.56 -14.04
N GLU A 72 30.97 -1.30 -13.98
CA GLU A 72 30.12 -0.73 -12.93
C GLU A 72 28.68 -1.26 -12.95
N TRP A 73 28.32 -2.07 -13.95
CA TRP A 73 27.04 -2.76 -14.08
C TRP A 73 27.11 -4.26 -13.82
N ILE A 74 28.33 -4.78 -13.62
CA ILE A 74 28.58 -6.20 -13.38
C ILE A 74 28.67 -6.41 -11.87
N VAL A 75 27.67 -7.06 -11.28
CA VAL A 75 27.70 -7.42 -9.86
C VAL A 75 28.47 -8.72 -9.68
N ALA A 76 29.80 -8.64 -9.56
CA ALA A 76 30.69 -9.79 -9.32
C ALA A 76 31.86 -9.40 -8.41
N PRO A 77 32.47 -10.34 -7.66
CA PRO A 77 33.61 -10.04 -6.80
C PRO A 77 34.91 -9.81 -7.59
N THR A 78 35.87 -9.04 -7.06
CA THR A 78 37.13 -8.69 -7.73
C THR A 78 38.01 -9.87 -8.12
N ASN A 79 37.89 -10.97 -7.37
CA ASN A 79 38.67 -12.18 -7.56
C ASN A 79 37.75 -13.36 -7.96
N VAL A 80 37.01 -13.24 -9.06
CA VAL A 80 36.33 -14.42 -9.64
C VAL A 80 37.38 -15.29 -10.33
N THR A 81 37.82 -16.35 -9.68
CA THR A 81 38.36 -17.50 -10.39
C THR A 81 37.18 -18.17 -11.09
N LEU A 82 37.04 -17.94 -12.40
CA LEU A 82 35.95 -18.49 -13.25
C LEU A 82 35.87 -20.03 -13.23
N THR A 83 36.82 -20.71 -12.60
CA THR A 83 36.97 -22.17 -12.59
C THR A 83 35.93 -22.91 -11.74
N ASP A 84 35.23 -22.24 -10.80
CA ASP A 84 34.54 -22.99 -9.72
C ASP A 84 33.00 -22.96 -9.79
N GLY A 85 32.40 -22.41 -10.85
CA GLY A 85 30.93 -22.43 -11.01
C GLY A 85 30.16 -21.81 -9.84
N GLN A 86 30.80 -20.93 -9.05
CA GLN A 86 30.24 -20.38 -7.82
C GLN A 86 29.08 -19.40 -8.07
N CYS A 87 29.00 -18.82 -9.28
CA CYS A 87 27.99 -17.84 -9.60
C CYS A 87 26.71 -18.51 -10.14
N PRO A 88 25.53 -18.11 -9.63
CA PRO A 88 24.27 -18.68 -10.05
C PRO A 88 24.01 -18.39 -11.53
N SER A 89 23.51 -19.39 -12.25
CA SER A 89 23.04 -19.22 -13.63
C SER A 89 21.88 -18.21 -13.71
N ARG A 90 21.64 -17.65 -14.91
CA ARG A 90 20.47 -16.77 -15.21
C ARG A 90 19.17 -17.36 -14.68
N THR A 91 18.89 -18.64 -14.96
CA THR A 91 17.66 -19.31 -14.53
C THR A 91 17.59 -19.46 -13.01
N GLN A 92 18.71 -19.70 -12.33
CA GLN A 92 18.74 -19.73 -10.86
C GLN A 92 18.45 -18.35 -10.27
N ASN A 93 19.03 -17.27 -10.81
CA ASN A 93 18.76 -15.91 -10.34
C ASN A 93 17.29 -15.51 -10.51
N LEU A 94 16.71 -15.75 -11.70
CA LEU A 94 15.29 -15.50 -11.95
C LEU A 94 14.39 -16.39 -11.09
N GLY A 95 14.74 -17.66 -10.93
CA GLY A 95 14.04 -18.58 -10.04
C GLY A 95 14.02 -18.10 -8.59
N LEU A 96 15.15 -17.59 -8.09
CA LEU A 96 15.25 -17.04 -6.74
C LEU A 96 14.43 -15.75 -6.57
N PHE A 97 14.36 -14.87 -7.58
CA PHE A 97 13.40 -13.76 -7.58
C PHE A 97 11.96 -14.27 -7.51
N GLY A 98 11.65 -15.37 -8.21
CA GLY A 98 10.32 -15.99 -8.21
C GLY A 98 9.96 -16.53 -6.83
N VAL A 99 10.86 -17.28 -6.21
CA VAL A 99 10.71 -17.82 -4.85
C VAL A 99 10.53 -16.68 -3.83
N THR A 100 11.36 -15.65 -3.89
CA THR A 100 11.24 -14.50 -2.99
C THR A 100 9.87 -13.82 -3.12
N ASN A 101 9.42 -13.60 -4.35
CA ASN A 101 8.09 -13.04 -4.63
C ASN A 101 6.96 -13.94 -4.11
N ALA A 102 7.09 -15.27 -4.22
CA ALA A 102 6.12 -16.23 -3.69
C ALA A 102 6.04 -16.20 -2.15
N VAL A 103 7.20 -16.10 -1.47
CA VAL A 103 7.25 -15.94 0.00
C VAL A 103 6.59 -14.63 0.41
N VAL A 104 6.90 -13.53 -0.27
CA VAL A 104 6.27 -12.24 0.01
C VAL A 104 4.77 -12.30 -0.20
N LEU A 105 4.30 -12.94 -1.28
CA LEU A 105 2.88 -13.13 -1.54
C LEU A 105 2.20 -13.87 -0.38
N ALA A 106 2.80 -14.96 0.13
CA ALA A 106 2.26 -15.68 1.28
C ALA A 106 2.18 -14.79 2.53
N LEU A 107 3.19 -13.96 2.78
CA LEU A 107 3.20 -13.03 3.91
C LEU A 107 2.15 -11.92 3.73
N VAL A 108 2.00 -11.37 2.53
CA VAL A 108 0.99 -10.36 2.19
C VAL A 108 -0.44 -10.90 2.33
N LEU A 109 -0.68 -12.16 1.98
CA LEU A 109 -1.97 -12.82 2.17
C LEU A 109 -2.41 -12.82 3.64
N VAL A 110 -1.45 -13.06 4.54
CA VAL A 110 -1.65 -13.08 5.99
C VAL A 110 -1.74 -11.65 6.54
N PHE A 111 -0.70 -10.83 6.33
CA PHE A 111 -0.57 -9.51 6.95
C PHE A 111 -1.39 -8.41 6.28
N GLY A 112 -1.79 -8.59 5.02
CA GLY A 112 -2.71 -7.69 4.31
C GLY A 112 -4.18 -7.92 4.65
N CYS A 113 -4.51 -9.02 5.35
CA CYS A 113 -5.87 -9.37 5.72
C CYS A 113 -6.26 -8.69 7.04
N ARG A 114 -7.04 -7.60 6.98
CA ARG A 114 -7.42 -6.83 8.16
C ARG A 114 -8.09 -7.64 9.29
N PRO A 115 -9.06 -8.54 9.03
CA PRO A 115 -9.64 -9.38 10.07
C PRO A 115 -8.61 -10.29 10.75
N LEU A 116 -7.64 -10.80 9.98
CA LEU A 116 -6.59 -11.65 10.53
C LEU A 116 -5.62 -10.84 11.38
N VAL A 117 -5.20 -9.65 10.92
CA VAL A 117 -4.38 -8.73 11.71
C VAL A 117 -5.10 -8.32 12.99
N ARG A 118 -6.40 -8.03 12.92
CA ARG A 118 -7.21 -7.70 14.10
C ARG A 118 -7.31 -8.88 15.07
N LEU A 119 -7.44 -10.10 14.55
CA LEU A 119 -7.42 -11.32 15.35
C LEU A 119 -6.06 -11.52 16.04
N LEU A 120 -4.97 -11.40 15.29
CA LEU A 120 -3.59 -11.55 15.78
C LEU A 120 -3.20 -10.49 16.82
N THR A 121 -3.76 -9.28 16.71
CA THR A 121 -3.44 -8.14 17.59
C THR A 121 -4.44 -7.98 18.74
N GLY A 122 -5.34 -8.95 18.95
CA GLY A 122 -6.34 -8.89 20.02
C GLY A 122 -7.33 -7.73 19.89
N GLY A 123 -7.55 -7.22 18.67
CA GLY A 123 -8.45 -6.11 18.41
C GLY A 123 -7.87 -4.71 18.65
N ILE A 124 -6.60 -4.60 19.07
CA ILE A 124 -5.95 -3.31 19.35
C ILE A 124 -5.63 -2.57 18.04
N LEU A 125 -5.20 -3.29 17.01
CA LEU A 125 -4.78 -2.73 15.73
C LEU A 125 -5.75 -3.10 14.59
N GLY A 126 -5.68 -2.34 13.49
CA GLY A 126 -6.52 -2.58 12.32
C GLY A 126 -7.96 -2.07 12.47
N SER A 127 -8.16 -1.03 13.29
CA SER A 127 -9.42 -0.27 13.28
C SER A 127 -9.47 0.63 12.04
N PRO A 128 -10.63 0.78 11.37
CA PRO A 128 -10.77 1.64 10.19
C PRO A 128 -10.50 3.10 10.54
N GLY A 129 -9.30 3.57 10.21
CA GLY A 129 -8.90 4.97 10.30
C GLY A 129 -9.24 5.71 9.02
N ARG A 130 -9.98 6.82 9.10
CA ARG A 130 -10.30 7.68 7.94
C ARG A 130 -9.05 8.17 7.18
N TRP A 131 -7.92 8.29 7.87
CA TRP A 131 -6.66 8.78 7.33
C TRP A 131 -5.61 7.67 7.10
N SER A 132 -5.97 6.42 7.41
CA SER A 132 -5.08 5.26 7.28
C SER A 132 -4.36 5.19 5.93
N PRO A 133 -5.08 5.23 4.77
CA PRO A 133 -4.43 4.99 3.49
C PRO A 133 -3.46 6.10 3.11
N TYR A 134 -3.63 7.31 3.66
CA TYR A 134 -2.81 8.49 3.35
C TYR A 134 -1.44 8.47 4.01
N TRP A 135 -1.29 7.80 5.15
CA TRP A 135 0.00 7.70 5.85
C TRP A 135 0.70 6.38 5.57
N THR A 136 -0.07 5.31 5.43
CA THR A 136 0.47 3.96 5.22
C THR A 136 1.27 3.83 3.93
N TRP A 137 0.91 4.56 2.85
CA TRP A 137 1.66 4.47 1.59
C TRP A 137 3.07 5.03 1.73
N VAL A 138 3.26 6.09 2.53
CA VAL A 138 4.59 6.68 2.80
C VAL A 138 5.45 5.67 3.53
N LEU A 139 4.86 4.98 4.51
CA LEU A 139 5.54 3.95 5.27
C LEU A 139 5.89 2.73 4.41
N SER A 140 4.95 2.32 3.54
CA SER A 140 5.18 1.23 2.58
C SER A 140 6.29 1.57 1.59
N PHE A 141 6.24 2.76 0.99
CA PHE A 141 7.28 3.28 0.11
C PHE A 141 8.64 3.36 0.83
N GLY A 142 8.66 3.92 2.05
CA GLY A 142 9.86 4.02 2.88
C GLY A 142 10.47 2.66 3.16
N MET A 143 9.67 1.66 3.55
CA MET A 143 10.14 0.29 3.78
C MET A 143 10.75 -0.33 2.51
N GLN A 144 10.13 -0.11 1.34
CA GLN A 144 10.66 -0.60 0.08
C GLN A 144 11.99 0.06 -0.30
N VAL A 145 12.14 1.37 -0.08
CA VAL A 145 13.40 2.10 -0.29
C VAL A 145 14.46 1.62 0.70
N CYS A 146 14.13 1.54 1.99
CA CYS A 146 15.03 1.06 3.04
C CYS A 146 15.55 -0.35 2.74
N SER A 147 14.68 -1.26 2.28
CA SER A 147 15.06 -2.61 1.91
C SER A 147 16.12 -2.62 0.80
N ASN A 148 15.92 -1.84 -0.27
CA ASN A 148 16.91 -1.71 -1.35
C ASN A 148 18.22 -1.07 -0.85
N VAL A 149 18.17 -0.08 0.05
CA VAL A 149 19.36 0.54 0.65
C VAL A 149 20.16 -0.48 1.47
N ILE A 150 19.49 -1.28 2.31
CA ILE A 150 20.13 -2.31 3.13
C ILE A 150 20.79 -3.36 2.24
N VAL A 151 20.08 -3.86 1.22
CA VAL A 151 20.63 -4.86 0.30
C VAL A 151 21.82 -4.29 -0.47
N SER A 152 21.72 -3.06 -0.96
CA SER A 152 22.84 -2.41 -1.67
C SER A 152 24.06 -2.23 -0.79
N ARG A 153 23.85 -1.84 0.48
CA ARG A 153 24.92 -1.77 1.47
C ARG A 153 25.54 -3.14 1.72
N MET A 154 24.74 -4.18 1.92
CA MET A 154 25.23 -5.54 2.11
C MET A 154 26.12 -6.01 0.98
N ILE A 155 25.72 -5.75 -0.28
CA ILE A 155 26.50 -6.09 -1.46
C ILE A 155 27.85 -5.37 -1.44
N VAL A 156 27.85 -4.04 -1.35
CA VAL A 156 29.08 -3.24 -1.42
C VAL A 156 30.03 -3.49 -0.24
N THR A 157 29.51 -3.86 0.94
CA THR A 157 30.34 -4.22 2.11
C THR A 157 30.84 -5.67 2.11
N THR A 158 30.41 -6.49 1.16
CA THR A 158 30.90 -7.88 1.07
C THR A 158 32.32 -7.87 0.48
N PRO A 159 33.29 -8.57 1.10
CA PRO A 159 34.65 -8.64 0.58
C PRO A 159 34.69 -9.03 -0.91
N GLY A 160 35.38 -8.24 -1.72
CA GLY A 160 35.47 -8.39 -3.17
C GLY A 160 34.47 -7.54 -3.98
N TYR A 161 33.46 -6.92 -3.36
CA TYR A 161 32.47 -6.08 -4.06
C TYR A 161 32.65 -4.58 -3.81
N GLU A 162 33.79 -4.17 -3.24
CA GLU A 162 34.04 -2.79 -2.79
C GLU A 162 34.13 -1.79 -3.95
N HIS A 163 34.35 -2.27 -5.17
CA HIS A 163 34.40 -1.45 -6.39
C HIS A 163 33.01 -1.03 -6.88
N LEU A 164 31.94 -1.66 -6.39
CA LEU A 164 30.58 -1.34 -6.81
C LEU A 164 30.10 -0.05 -6.14
N SER A 165 29.57 0.86 -6.95
CA SER A 165 28.87 2.04 -6.44
C SER A 165 27.56 1.63 -5.77
N MET A 166 27.40 1.95 -4.49
CA MET A 166 26.17 1.69 -3.74
C MET A 166 24.94 2.28 -4.42
N LEU A 167 25.07 3.45 -5.07
CA LEU A 167 23.97 4.10 -5.77
C LEU A 167 23.56 3.32 -7.03
N ASN A 168 24.53 2.78 -7.78
CA ASN A 168 24.25 1.97 -8.97
C ASN A 168 23.57 0.65 -8.59
N VAL A 169 24.07 0.00 -7.53
CA VAL A 169 23.45 -1.22 -7.00
C VAL A 169 22.02 -0.92 -6.53
N PHE A 170 21.81 0.17 -5.79
CA PHE A 170 20.48 0.60 -5.36
C PHE A 170 19.54 0.86 -6.52
N ALA A 171 20.00 1.63 -7.52
CA ALA A 171 19.26 1.93 -8.74
C ALA A 171 18.85 0.65 -9.46
N LEU A 172 19.79 -0.28 -9.65
CA LEU A 172 19.55 -1.55 -10.30
C LEU A 172 18.50 -2.37 -9.54
N TYR A 173 18.71 -2.62 -8.24
CA TYR A 173 17.78 -3.40 -7.42
C TYR A 173 16.42 -2.73 -7.20
N SER A 174 16.32 -1.40 -7.35
CA SER A 174 15.03 -0.70 -7.33
C SER A 174 14.09 -1.17 -8.45
N SER A 175 14.66 -1.49 -9.63
CA SER A 175 13.93 -1.96 -10.80
C SER A 175 13.50 -3.42 -10.77
N ARG A 176 13.80 -4.16 -9.68
CA ARG A 176 13.48 -5.59 -9.55
C ARG A 176 11.98 -5.85 -9.73
N PRO A 177 11.56 -6.93 -10.41
CA PRO A 177 10.15 -7.29 -10.53
C PRO A 177 9.54 -7.61 -9.15
N ARG A 178 8.37 -7.02 -8.86
CA ARG A 178 7.63 -7.17 -7.60
C ARG A 178 6.18 -7.52 -7.88
N VAL A 179 5.78 -8.77 -7.70
CA VAL A 179 4.42 -9.20 -8.09
C VAL A 179 3.36 -8.95 -7.01
N ASN A 180 3.75 -8.48 -5.82
CA ASN A 180 2.86 -8.35 -4.66
C ASN A 180 1.59 -7.55 -4.97
N GLN A 181 1.76 -6.45 -5.70
CA GLN A 181 0.71 -5.51 -6.00
C GLN A 181 -0.33 -6.05 -7.02
N PHE A 182 0.10 -6.92 -7.95
CA PHE A 182 -0.82 -7.67 -8.79
C PHE A 182 -1.75 -8.55 -7.95
N TRP A 183 -1.17 -9.27 -6.99
CA TRP A 183 -1.90 -10.22 -6.17
C TRP A 183 -2.78 -9.56 -5.10
N THR A 184 -2.34 -8.49 -4.43
CA THR A 184 -3.23 -7.72 -3.53
C THR A 184 -4.43 -7.18 -4.29
N GLY A 185 -4.20 -6.78 -5.54
CA GLY A 185 -5.22 -6.45 -6.51
C GLY A 185 -6.22 -7.56 -6.76
N LEU A 186 -5.71 -8.73 -7.15
CA LEU A 186 -6.53 -9.91 -7.39
C LEU A 186 -7.32 -10.31 -6.14
N LEU A 187 -6.70 -10.30 -4.96
CA LEU A 187 -7.37 -10.63 -3.69
C LEU A 187 -8.49 -9.64 -3.36
N ARG A 188 -8.28 -8.35 -3.63
CA ARG A 188 -9.33 -7.34 -3.50
C ARG A 188 -10.53 -7.65 -4.40
N LEU A 189 -10.28 -8.06 -5.65
CA LEU A 189 -11.33 -8.44 -6.61
C LEU A 189 -12.06 -9.73 -6.25
N TRP A 190 -11.36 -10.71 -5.68
CA TRP A 190 -11.92 -12.04 -5.41
C TRP A 190 -12.57 -12.13 -4.03
N VAL A 191 -11.85 -11.74 -2.97
CA VAL A 191 -12.31 -11.91 -1.57
C VAL A 191 -13.46 -10.96 -1.26
N GLY A 192 -13.42 -9.76 -1.84
CA GLY A 192 -14.44 -8.74 -1.65
C GLY A 192 -15.87 -9.21 -1.97
N PRO A 193 -16.16 -9.59 -3.22
CA PRO A 193 -17.50 -10.02 -3.61
C PRO A 193 -17.95 -11.31 -2.90
N ILE A 194 -17.03 -12.25 -2.63
CA ILE A 194 -17.33 -13.51 -1.95
C ILE A 194 -17.80 -13.25 -0.51
N THR A 195 -17.07 -12.40 0.22
CA THR A 195 -17.41 -12.06 1.62
C THR A 195 -18.70 -11.27 1.72
N LEU A 196 -18.95 -10.35 0.77
CA LEU A 196 -20.24 -9.65 0.63
C LEU A 196 -21.39 -10.64 0.40
N ARG A 197 -21.22 -11.59 -0.54
CA ARG A 197 -22.26 -12.58 -0.87
C ARG A 197 -22.57 -13.51 0.30
N GLY A 198 -21.56 -14.00 1.01
CA GLY A 198 -21.74 -14.88 2.18
C GLY A 198 -22.54 -14.22 3.30
N ARG A 199 -22.32 -12.92 3.56
CA ARG A 199 -23.07 -12.19 4.59
C ARG A 199 -24.50 -11.83 4.17
N MET A 200 -24.75 -11.52 2.90
CA MET A 200 -26.12 -11.30 2.42
C MET A 200 -26.98 -12.56 2.64
N MET A 201 -26.42 -13.74 2.34
CA MET A 201 -27.09 -15.03 2.58
C MET A 201 -27.38 -15.30 4.06
N LEU A 202 -26.52 -14.81 4.97
CA LEU A 202 -26.75 -14.90 6.41
C LEU A 202 -27.83 -13.91 6.90
N LYS A 203 -27.83 -12.66 6.38
CA LYS A 203 -28.87 -11.66 6.71
C LYS A 203 -30.26 -12.13 6.28
N GLU A 204 -30.38 -12.76 5.11
CA GLU A 204 -31.66 -13.27 4.60
C GLU A 204 -32.26 -14.40 5.46
N LYS A 205 -31.39 -15.23 6.08
CA LYS A 205 -31.84 -16.32 6.97
C LYS A 205 -32.25 -15.85 8.36
N VAL A 206 -31.79 -14.68 8.81
CA VAL A 206 -32.33 -14.04 10.01
C VAL A 206 -33.64 -13.35 9.62
N LYS A 207 -34.69 -14.15 9.37
CA LYS A 207 -36.05 -13.61 9.33
C LYS A 207 -36.23 -12.84 10.63
N PRO A 208 -36.64 -11.57 10.61
CA PRO A 208 -36.93 -10.85 11.83
C PRO A 208 -37.93 -11.73 12.57
N VAL A 209 -37.56 -12.21 13.76
CA VAL A 209 -38.50 -12.91 14.63
C VAL A 209 -39.66 -11.93 14.73
N LYS A 210 -40.78 -12.28 14.09
CA LYS A 210 -42.00 -11.49 14.17
C LYS A 210 -42.28 -11.47 15.66
N LYS A 211 -42.03 -10.32 16.31
CA LYS A 211 -42.54 -10.06 17.65
C LYS A 211 -44.05 -10.00 17.46
N GLU A 212 -44.69 -11.16 17.46
CA GLU A 212 -46.13 -11.29 17.56
C GLU A 212 -46.49 -10.73 18.93
N ARG A 213 -46.73 -9.42 19.00
CA ARG A 213 -47.48 -8.84 20.11
C ARG A 213 -48.91 -9.32 19.97
N SER A 214 -49.18 -10.54 20.44
CA SER A 214 -50.54 -11.03 20.61
C SER A 214 -51.17 -10.20 21.73
N TRP A 215 -52.00 -9.22 21.37
CA TRP A 215 -52.88 -8.55 22.33
C TRP A 215 -54.01 -9.53 22.64
N ARG A 216 -53.87 -10.34 23.70
CA ARG A 216 -55.02 -11.07 24.24
C ARG A 216 -55.85 -10.12 25.08
N LEU A 217 -57.07 -9.84 24.63
CA LEU A 217 -58.13 -9.18 25.42
C LEU A 217 -58.42 -10.04 26.66
N MET A 218 -57.90 -9.63 27.82
CA MET A 218 -58.40 -10.11 29.11
C MET A 218 -59.46 -9.16 29.62
N LYS A 219 -60.73 -9.44 29.26
CA LYS A 219 -61.96 -8.83 29.79
C LYS A 219 -62.06 -7.28 29.74
N PRO A 220 -63.28 -6.72 29.76
CA PRO A 220 -63.45 -5.27 29.73
C PRO A 220 -63.02 -4.68 31.07
N GLY A 221 -62.04 -3.77 31.09
CA GLY A 221 -61.80 -2.87 32.22
C GLY A 221 -60.36 -2.69 32.71
N THR A 222 -59.36 -3.42 32.21
CA THR A 222 -57.96 -3.17 32.65
C THR A 222 -56.95 -3.54 31.56
N TRP A 223 -56.30 -2.54 30.97
CA TRP A 223 -55.17 -2.75 30.07
C TRP A 223 -53.88 -2.86 30.90
N ILE A 224 -53.40 -4.07 31.13
CA ILE A 224 -52.05 -4.30 31.68
C ILE A 224 -51.14 -4.70 30.52
N LEU A 225 -50.13 -3.88 30.26
CA LEU A 225 -49.08 -4.18 29.29
C LEU A 225 -48.19 -5.27 29.90
N ARG A 226 -48.48 -6.54 29.61
CA ARG A 226 -47.60 -7.65 30.00
C ARG A 226 -46.58 -7.86 28.90
N GLU A 227 -45.41 -7.24 29.04
CA GLU A 227 -44.24 -7.66 28.26
C GLU A 227 -43.87 -9.08 28.68
N THR A 228 -44.32 -10.07 27.93
CA THR A 228 -43.73 -11.41 27.99
C THR A 228 -42.41 -11.34 27.25
N THR A 229 -41.36 -10.96 27.97
CA THR A 229 -39.99 -11.25 27.58
C THR A 229 -39.83 -12.76 27.63
N VAL A 230 -40.05 -13.44 26.49
CA VAL A 230 -39.63 -14.83 26.33
C VAL A 230 -38.11 -14.84 26.52
N GLY A 231 -37.69 -15.49 27.59
CA GLY A 231 -36.35 -15.42 28.15
C GLY A 231 -35.27 -15.81 27.17
N TRP A 232 -34.32 -14.90 26.98
CA TRP A 232 -32.96 -15.18 26.51
C TRP A 232 -31.96 -15.22 27.67
N ARG A 233 -32.46 -15.24 28.92
CA ARG A 233 -31.66 -15.09 30.15
C ARG A 233 -31.33 -16.43 30.81
N ASP A 234 -30.85 -17.41 30.05
CA ASP A 234 -30.36 -18.69 30.62
C ASP A 234 -29.05 -19.21 30.00
N ARG A 235 -28.23 -18.36 29.35
CA ARG A 235 -26.96 -18.86 28.78
C ARG A 235 -25.70 -18.02 29.02
N ILE A 236 -25.70 -17.12 30.01
CA ILE A 236 -24.47 -16.43 30.43
C ILE A 236 -24.43 -16.25 31.95
N THR A 237 -24.27 -17.34 32.69
CA THR A 237 -23.70 -17.32 34.06
C THR A 237 -22.97 -18.63 34.34
N GLY A 238 -21.84 -18.82 33.66
CA GLY A 238 -20.83 -19.81 34.04
C GLY A 238 -19.68 -19.14 34.80
N LYS A 239 -19.76 -19.19 36.13
CA LYS A 239 -18.68 -19.10 37.14
C LYS A 239 -17.78 -17.85 37.18
N LYS A 240 -18.05 -17.02 38.20
CA LYS A 240 -17.01 -16.34 39.01
C LYS A 240 -16.30 -17.38 39.88
N LYS A 241 -14.98 -17.26 40.01
CA LYS A 241 -14.22 -17.69 41.19
C LYS A 241 -13.49 -16.46 41.72
N GLU A 242 -13.72 -16.17 42.99
CA GLU A 242 -13.11 -15.09 43.76
C GLU A 242 -11.71 -15.46 44.23
N GLU A 243 -10.86 -14.45 44.40
CA GLU A 243 -9.72 -14.27 45.32
C GLU A 243 -9.02 -12.98 44.83
N GLY A 244 -8.63 -11.99 45.63
CA GLY A 244 -8.64 -11.72 47.06
C GLY A 244 -8.12 -10.28 47.26
N GLU A 245 -8.41 -9.71 48.42
CA GLU A 245 -7.99 -8.38 48.88
C GLU A 245 -6.47 -8.24 49.08
N GLU A 246 -5.91 -7.02 48.93
CA GLU A 246 -5.38 -6.22 50.07
C GLU A 246 -4.73 -4.89 49.62
N LYS A 247 -5.10 -3.81 50.35
CA LYS A 247 -4.30 -2.69 50.90
C LYS A 247 -3.35 -1.87 50.01
N GLU A 248 -3.00 -0.61 50.28
CA GLU A 248 -3.41 0.54 51.10
C GLU A 248 -2.26 1.57 50.88
N LYS A 249 -2.51 2.86 51.17
CA LYS A 249 -1.56 4.00 51.28
C LYS A 249 -1.19 4.65 49.94
N GLY A 250 -1.27 5.97 49.74
CA GLY A 250 -1.28 7.11 50.66
C GLY A 250 -0.22 8.09 50.17
N GLY A 251 -0.52 9.39 50.06
CA GLY A 251 0.52 10.39 49.73
C GLY A 251 0.02 11.68 49.12
N VAL A 252 -0.28 12.65 49.99
CA VAL A 252 -0.42 14.10 49.76
C VAL A 252 0.93 14.71 49.36
N VAL A 253 0.98 15.63 48.39
CA VAL A 253 1.82 16.87 48.44
C VAL A 253 1.15 17.97 47.59
N ALA A 254 1.14 19.18 48.16
CA ALA A 254 0.60 20.43 47.66
C ALA A 254 1.69 21.37 47.09
N ALA A 255 1.23 22.54 46.60
CA ALA A 255 1.97 23.74 46.20
C ALA A 255 2.57 23.69 44.77
N ASP A 256 2.67 24.78 44.01
CA ASP A 256 2.59 26.21 44.34
C ASP A 256 2.28 27.02 43.06
N ASP A 257 1.83 28.24 43.26
CA ASP A 257 1.58 29.28 42.27
C ASP A 257 2.83 29.67 41.47
N THR A 258 2.66 30.02 40.20
CA THR A 258 3.38 31.19 39.65
C THR A 258 2.70 31.75 38.39
N GLN A 259 2.39 33.02 38.52
CA GLN A 259 1.98 34.01 37.55
C GLN A 259 3.18 34.41 36.65
N ASP A 260 2.97 34.56 35.33
CA ASP A 260 3.39 35.75 34.56
C ASP A 260 3.04 35.67 33.06
N ASP A 261 2.25 36.65 32.65
CA ASP A 261 2.38 37.55 31.50
C ASP A 261 2.97 37.11 30.13
N ASN A 262 2.06 37.23 29.15
CA ASN A 262 2.21 38.05 27.96
C ASN A 262 3.20 37.60 26.87
N LYS A 263 2.66 37.11 25.74
CA LYS A 263 3.06 37.60 24.40
C LYS A 263 2.10 37.18 23.29
N ASN A 264 1.47 38.20 22.72
CA ASN A 264 0.88 38.20 21.39
C ASN A 264 1.83 37.56 20.35
N THR A 265 1.37 36.51 19.68
CA THR A 265 1.81 36.19 18.31
C THR A 265 0.65 35.60 17.52
N LYS A 266 0.21 36.39 16.55
CA LYS A 266 -0.81 36.09 15.55
C LYS A 266 -0.23 35.04 14.60
N MET A 267 -0.86 33.87 14.51
CA MET A 267 -0.58 32.85 13.48
C MET A 267 -1.88 32.38 12.81
N PRO A 268 -1.79 31.88 11.56
CA PRO A 268 -2.87 31.94 10.60
C PRO A 268 -3.96 30.88 10.83
N ALA A 269 -5.15 31.24 10.35
CA ALA A 269 -6.38 30.47 10.48
C ALA A 269 -6.23 29.01 10.06
N LYS A 270 -6.67 28.13 10.97
CA LYS A 270 -6.90 26.69 10.75
C LYS A 270 -7.93 26.50 9.62
N PRO A 271 -7.75 25.52 8.72
CA PRO A 271 -8.75 25.20 7.71
C PRO A 271 -10.01 24.68 8.39
N THR A 272 -11.13 25.22 7.93
CA THR A 272 -12.49 25.04 8.39
C THR A 272 -12.86 23.56 8.50
N THR A 273 -13.12 23.11 9.72
CA THR A 273 -13.76 21.83 10.01
C THR A 273 -15.09 21.79 9.26
N THR A 274 -15.24 20.81 8.37
CA THR A 274 -16.50 20.55 7.66
C THR A 274 -17.60 20.33 8.70
N THR A 275 -18.45 21.32 8.85
CA THR A 275 -19.65 21.28 9.70
C THR A 275 -20.53 20.15 9.20
N ALA A 276 -20.71 19.12 10.03
CA ALA A 276 -21.83 18.21 9.89
C ALA A 276 -23.13 19.05 9.81
N PRO A 277 -24.15 18.62 9.06
CA PRO A 277 -25.34 19.43 8.82
C PRO A 277 -26.03 19.77 10.15
N ARG A 278 -25.89 21.03 10.56
CA ARG A 278 -26.45 21.63 11.78
C ARG A 278 -27.98 21.52 11.84
N TYR A 279 -28.60 21.33 10.67
CA TYR A 279 -30.04 21.18 10.48
C TYR A 279 -30.65 20.09 11.38
N GLN A 280 -29.99 18.95 11.56
CA GLN A 280 -30.58 17.82 12.28
C GLN A 280 -30.53 17.98 13.81
N TYR A 281 -29.62 18.80 14.33
CA TYR A 281 -29.48 19.04 15.77
C TYR A 281 -30.41 20.15 16.24
N ASP A 282 -30.59 21.19 15.43
CA ASP A 282 -31.52 22.27 15.72
C ASP A 282 -32.99 21.78 15.63
N GLU A 283 -33.31 20.89 14.68
CA GLU A 283 -34.62 20.19 14.63
C GLU A 283 -34.85 19.31 15.87
N TYR A 284 -33.81 18.61 16.35
CA TYR A 284 -33.91 17.80 17.56
C TYR A 284 -34.11 18.66 18.81
N LEU A 285 -33.44 19.81 18.90
CA LEU A 285 -33.59 20.75 20.01
C LEU A 285 -34.95 21.47 20.00
N GLU A 286 -35.48 21.84 18.83
CA GLU A 286 -36.84 22.37 18.71
C GLU A 286 -37.89 21.31 19.05
N TRP A 287 -37.72 20.07 18.57
CA TRP A 287 -38.58 18.96 18.95
C TRP A 287 -38.54 18.73 20.47
N ARG A 288 -37.35 18.72 21.07
CA ARG A 288 -37.19 18.53 22.52
C ARG A 288 -37.82 19.67 23.31
N LYS A 289 -37.60 20.93 22.94
CA LYS A 289 -38.25 22.07 23.61
C LYS A 289 -39.77 21.99 23.53
N ARG A 290 -40.30 21.64 22.36
CA ARG A 290 -41.75 21.60 22.10
C ARG A 290 -42.47 20.44 22.82
N TRP A 291 -41.78 19.33 23.08
CA TRP A 291 -42.43 18.11 23.57
C TRP A 291 -41.93 17.61 24.94
N VAL A 292 -40.74 18.03 25.38
CA VAL A 292 -40.12 17.56 26.64
C VAL A 292 -40.07 18.67 27.69
N ASP A 293 -39.75 19.90 27.30
CA ASP A 293 -39.52 20.98 28.26
C ASP A 293 -40.79 21.81 28.57
N ASP A 294 -41.81 21.78 27.70
CA ASP A 294 -43.09 22.50 27.88
C ASP A 294 -44.37 21.62 27.97
N PRO A 295 -44.42 20.48 28.71
CA PRO A 295 -45.57 19.59 28.69
C PRO A 295 -46.66 19.95 29.71
N LEU A 296 -46.48 20.97 30.56
CA LEU A 296 -47.34 21.15 31.75
C LEU A 296 -48.55 22.06 31.53
N GLU A 297 -48.55 22.97 30.56
CA GLU A 297 -49.72 23.84 30.32
C GLU A 297 -50.65 23.35 29.22
N GLN A 298 -50.14 22.67 28.18
CA GLN A 298 -50.98 22.24 27.05
C GLN A 298 -51.73 20.91 27.30
N TYR A 299 -51.42 20.19 28.37
CA TYR A 299 -51.98 18.85 28.66
C TYR A 299 -53.22 18.83 29.57
N LYS A 300 -53.75 19.98 29.99
CA LYS A 300 -54.92 20.02 30.87
C LYS A 300 -56.26 19.75 30.18
N SER A 301 -56.33 19.73 28.83
CA SER A 301 -57.62 19.59 28.13
C SER A 301 -57.65 18.58 26.97
N GLU A 302 -56.54 17.93 26.59
CA GLU A 302 -56.55 16.89 25.56
C GLU A 302 -56.40 15.47 26.11
N PRO A 303 -57.17 14.50 25.58
CA PRO A 303 -57.25 13.16 26.13
C PRO A 303 -55.92 12.42 25.98
N ARG A 304 -55.57 11.63 27.00
CA ARG A 304 -54.37 10.75 27.14
C ARG A 304 -53.94 9.97 25.88
N ALA A 305 -54.81 9.85 24.87
CA ALA A 305 -54.52 9.30 23.56
C ALA A 305 -53.45 10.08 22.76
N ASN A 306 -53.38 11.41 22.89
CA ASN A 306 -52.40 12.23 22.15
C ASN A 306 -50.98 12.11 22.74
N ALA A 307 -50.84 12.00 24.06
CA ALA A 307 -49.55 11.72 24.74
C ALA A 307 -48.95 10.36 24.32
N ALA A 308 -49.78 9.32 24.30
CA ALA A 308 -49.34 7.99 23.88
C ALA A 308 -48.90 7.94 22.42
N ARG A 309 -49.49 8.79 21.56
CA ARG A 309 -49.09 8.90 20.14
C ARG A 309 -47.74 9.62 19.99
N ALA A 310 -47.52 10.70 20.74
CA ALA A 310 -46.25 11.44 20.73
C ALA A 310 -45.06 10.60 21.24
N ILE A 311 -45.24 9.85 22.33
CA ILE A 311 -44.22 8.94 22.87
C ILE A 311 -43.90 7.84 21.85
N ARG A 312 -44.92 7.26 21.19
CA ARG A 312 -44.73 6.22 20.17
C ARG A 312 -43.94 6.74 18.97
N THR A 313 -44.22 7.96 18.49
CA THR A 313 -43.46 8.58 17.41
C THR A 313 -42.00 8.89 17.82
N GLY A 314 -41.75 9.25 19.08
CA GLY A 314 -40.40 9.47 19.59
C GLY A 314 -39.55 8.18 19.62
N GLU A 315 -40.11 7.08 20.13
CA GLU A 315 -39.44 5.77 20.14
C GLU A 315 -39.11 5.27 18.73
N GLU A 316 -40.04 5.44 17.78
CA GLU A 316 -39.82 5.08 16.38
C GLU A 316 -38.69 5.90 15.74
N PHE A 317 -38.58 7.19 16.07
CA PHE A 317 -37.53 8.07 15.55
C PHE A 317 -36.14 7.70 16.08
N VAL A 318 -36.03 7.44 17.38
CA VAL A 318 -34.77 6.98 17.99
C VAL A 318 -34.35 5.63 17.42
N THR A 319 -35.29 4.69 17.28
CA THR A 319 -35.01 3.36 16.72
C THR A 319 -34.57 3.46 15.26
N ARG A 320 -35.18 4.35 14.48
CA ARG A 320 -34.80 4.60 13.09
C ARG A 320 -33.42 5.23 12.98
N ALA A 321 -33.14 6.27 13.76
CA ALA A 321 -31.83 6.92 13.77
C ALA A 321 -30.72 5.97 14.22
N GLN A 322 -31.01 5.09 15.18
CA GLN A 322 -30.06 4.08 15.64
C GLN A 322 -29.83 3.00 14.57
N ARG A 323 -30.90 2.52 13.92
CA ARG A 323 -30.78 1.59 12.79
C ARG A 323 -30.03 2.22 11.61
N GLU A 324 -30.28 3.48 11.28
CA GLU A 324 -29.54 4.20 10.24
C GLU A 324 -28.06 4.36 10.61
N ARG A 325 -27.73 4.58 11.89
CA ARG A 325 -26.34 4.61 12.37
C ARG A 325 -25.68 3.23 12.31
N GLU A 326 -26.40 2.18 12.70
CA GLU A 326 -25.92 0.79 12.65
C GLU A 326 -25.76 0.32 11.20
N GLU A 327 -26.68 0.67 10.31
CA GLU A 327 -26.59 0.40 8.88
C GLU A 327 -25.45 1.19 8.25
N LYS A 328 -25.27 2.47 8.63
CA LYS A 328 -24.15 3.27 8.16
C LYS A 328 -22.82 2.72 8.67
N GLN A 329 -22.71 2.37 9.96
CA GLN A 329 -21.53 1.70 10.52
C GLN A 329 -21.31 0.33 9.89
N ALA A 330 -22.36 -0.44 9.60
CA ALA A 330 -22.25 -1.72 8.93
C ALA A 330 -21.79 -1.54 7.47
N SER A 331 -22.26 -0.51 6.78
CA SER A 331 -21.84 -0.17 5.41
C SER A 331 -20.41 0.37 5.36
N GLU A 332 -19.98 1.12 6.39
CA GLU A 332 -18.60 1.58 6.57
C GLU A 332 -17.70 0.41 7.02
N GLN A 333 -18.21 -0.57 7.76
CA GLN A 333 -17.50 -1.82 8.10
C GLN A 333 -17.53 -2.86 6.97
N GLU A 334 -18.40 -2.70 5.96
CA GLU A 334 -18.37 -3.43 4.70
C GLU A 334 -17.22 -2.93 3.79
N GLU A 335 -16.44 -1.94 4.25
CA GLU A 335 -15.22 -1.51 3.58
C GLU A 335 -14.22 -2.67 3.46
N TRP A 336 -13.86 -2.95 2.21
CA TRP A 336 -13.25 -4.21 1.77
C TRP A 336 -11.99 -4.60 2.56
N ILE A 337 -11.92 -5.89 2.91
CA ILE A 337 -10.85 -6.53 3.70
C ILE A 337 -9.42 -6.13 3.29
N TYR A 338 -9.19 -5.94 1.99
CA TYR A 338 -7.88 -5.63 1.41
C TYR A 338 -7.80 -4.21 0.80
N THR A 339 -8.83 -3.36 0.89
CA THR A 339 -8.81 -2.05 0.18
C THR A 339 -7.70 -1.14 0.68
N ASP A 340 -7.53 -0.99 1.99
CA ASP A 340 -6.52 -0.07 2.54
C ASP A 340 -5.10 -0.54 2.22
N SER A 341 -4.83 -1.84 2.46
CA SER A 341 -3.57 -2.49 2.09
C SER A 341 -3.29 -2.32 0.60
N TYR A 342 -4.28 -2.57 -0.27
CA TYR A 342 -4.17 -2.39 -1.71
C TYR A 342 -3.84 -0.94 -2.09
N VAL A 343 -4.61 0.06 -1.62
CA VAL A 343 -4.40 1.47 -2.02
C VAL A 343 -3.02 1.94 -1.56
N SER A 344 -2.64 1.59 -0.34
CA SER A 344 -1.35 1.92 0.25
C SER A 344 -0.18 1.35 -0.57
N THR A 345 -0.27 0.06 -0.89
CA THR A 345 0.75 -0.64 -1.68
C THR A 345 0.77 -0.18 -3.14
N SER A 346 -0.39 0.14 -3.75
CA SER A 346 -0.47 0.69 -5.12
C SER A 346 0.29 2.00 -5.24
N VAL A 347 0.03 2.92 -4.31
CA VAL A 347 0.68 4.24 -4.32
C VAL A 347 2.17 4.09 -4.05
N GLY A 348 2.54 3.27 -3.05
CA GLY A 348 3.95 2.99 -2.75
C GLY A 348 4.70 2.41 -3.94
N GLU A 349 4.14 1.40 -4.61
CA GLU A 349 4.78 0.78 -5.78
C GLU A 349 4.80 1.70 -7.00
N PHE A 350 3.81 2.56 -7.19
CA PHE A 350 3.89 3.61 -8.21
C PHE A 350 5.15 4.47 -8.02
N PHE A 351 5.43 4.92 -6.80
CA PHE A 351 6.63 5.73 -6.53
C PHE A 351 7.92 4.94 -6.67
N VAL A 352 7.95 3.65 -6.28
CA VAL A 352 9.12 2.80 -6.54
C VAL A 352 9.36 2.64 -8.03
N GLN A 353 8.31 2.40 -8.82
CA GLN A 353 8.44 2.28 -10.27
C GLN A 353 8.89 3.60 -10.89
N LEU A 354 8.38 4.73 -10.42
CA LEU A 354 8.82 6.05 -10.86
C LEU A 354 10.31 6.26 -10.59
N LEU A 355 10.77 5.93 -9.37
CA LEU A 355 12.21 5.96 -9.05
C LEU A 355 13.00 5.03 -9.98
N SER A 356 12.51 3.81 -10.19
CA SER A 356 13.17 2.81 -11.04
C SER A 356 13.29 3.30 -12.49
N ALA A 357 12.23 3.90 -13.04
CA ALA A 357 12.24 4.49 -14.38
C ALA A 357 13.25 5.64 -14.47
N ILE A 358 13.25 6.57 -13.51
CA ILE A 358 14.21 7.69 -13.48
C ILE A 358 15.65 7.14 -13.47
N PHE A 359 15.93 6.17 -12.60
CA PHE A 359 17.25 5.57 -12.52
C PHE A 359 17.62 4.81 -13.77
N ILE A 360 16.75 3.95 -14.31
CA ILE A 360 16.99 3.22 -15.57
C ILE A 360 17.27 4.23 -16.68
N GLY A 361 16.45 5.27 -16.85
CA GLY A 361 16.62 6.29 -17.88
C GLY A 361 17.98 7.00 -17.78
N ILE A 362 18.35 7.49 -16.59
CA ILE A 362 19.65 8.15 -16.38
C ILE A 362 20.80 7.17 -16.63
N THR A 363 20.70 5.96 -16.09
CA THR A 363 21.81 5.01 -16.16
C THR A 363 22.02 4.54 -17.60
N TRP A 364 20.94 4.20 -18.32
CA TRP A 364 21.01 3.80 -19.72
C TRP A 364 21.37 4.93 -20.67
N HIS A 365 20.99 6.18 -20.37
CA HIS A 365 21.45 7.33 -21.15
C HIS A 365 22.98 7.47 -21.12
N ARG A 366 23.60 7.24 -19.95
CA ARG A 366 25.07 7.28 -19.75
C ARG A 366 25.80 6.05 -20.28
N PHE A 367 25.08 5.02 -20.70
CA PHE A 367 25.70 3.77 -21.12
C PHE A 367 26.45 3.96 -22.45
N PRO A 368 27.76 3.71 -22.55
CA PRO A 368 28.54 4.08 -23.75
C PRO A 368 28.29 3.17 -24.97
N ASN A 369 27.75 1.97 -24.77
CA ASN A 369 27.64 0.98 -25.84
C ASN A 369 26.26 1.02 -26.53
N GLU A 370 26.19 1.72 -27.66
CA GLU A 370 24.97 1.82 -28.48
C GLU A 370 24.36 0.47 -28.92
N PRO A 371 25.13 -0.56 -29.33
CA PRO A 371 24.53 -1.84 -29.75
C PRO A 371 23.73 -2.55 -28.63
N ILE A 372 24.18 -2.46 -27.38
CA ILE A 372 23.45 -3.02 -26.23
C ILE A 372 22.24 -2.14 -25.90
N LYS A 373 22.38 -0.81 -25.97
CA LYS A 373 21.25 0.11 -25.82
C LYS A 373 20.16 -0.22 -26.83
N ASP A 374 20.51 -0.43 -28.10
CA ASP A 374 19.57 -0.79 -29.15
C ASP A 374 18.91 -2.15 -28.89
N HIS A 375 19.67 -3.16 -28.44
CA HIS A 375 19.12 -4.46 -28.01
C HIS A 375 18.10 -4.30 -26.87
N MET A 376 18.40 -3.45 -25.89
CA MET A 376 17.55 -3.24 -24.72
C MET A 376 16.43 -2.21 -24.93
N LYS A 377 16.50 -1.40 -26.00
CA LYS A 377 15.67 -0.21 -26.25
C LYS A 377 14.18 -0.47 -26.07
N HIS A 378 13.69 -1.59 -26.59
CA HIS A 378 12.28 -1.95 -26.48
C HIS A 378 11.85 -2.11 -25.01
N TRP A 379 12.61 -2.88 -24.23
CA TRP A 379 12.31 -3.12 -22.82
C TRP A 379 12.55 -1.88 -21.95
N LEU A 380 13.53 -1.05 -22.31
CA LEU A 380 13.78 0.22 -21.64
C LEU A 380 12.59 1.17 -21.80
N ASN A 381 12.10 1.36 -23.02
CA ASN A 381 10.94 2.22 -23.27
C ASN A 381 9.71 1.74 -22.49
N LEU A 382 9.51 0.42 -22.40
CA LEU A 382 8.41 -0.14 -21.62
C LEU A 382 8.61 0.04 -20.10
N MET A 383 9.83 -0.11 -19.58
CA MET A 383 10.16 0.17 -18.18
C MET A 383 9.96 1.65 -17.83
N MET A 384 10.29 2.56 -18.76
CA MET A 384 10.04 4.00 -18.61
C MET A 384 8.55 4.34 -18.62
N ALA A 385 7.74 3.58 -19.37
CA ALA A 385 6.28 3.74 -19.42
C ALA A 385 5.54 3.08 -18.23
N ALA A 386 6.17 2.13 -17.54
CA ALA A 386 5.55 1.37 -16.44
C ALA A 386 4.92 2.23 -15.33
N PRO A 387 5.53 3.34 -14.86
CA PRO A 387 4.92 4.19 -13.83
C PRO A 387 3.60 4.81 -14.30
N ALA A 388 3.52 5.24 -15.57
CA ALA A 388 2.29 5.81 -16.13
C ALA A 388 1.19 4.75 -16.22
N MET A 389 1.53 3.54 -16.67
CA MET A 389 0.61 2.40 -16.71
C MET A 389 0.14 2.02 -15.30
N SER A 390 1.02 2.08 -14.32
CA SER A 390 0.71 1.81 -12.92
C SER A 390 -0.20 2.87 -12.30
N LEU A 391 0.04 4.15 -12.60
CA LEU A 391 -0.81 5.23 -12.13
C LEU A 391 -2.24 5.08 -12.66
N LEU A 392 -2.39 4.80 -13.95
CA LEU A 392 -3.69 4.60 -14.57
C LEU A 392 -4.37 3.33 -14.05
N GLY A 393 -3.68 2.19 -14.11
CA GLY A 393 -4.24 0.88 -13.79
C GLY A 393 -4.50 0.65 -12.30
N TRP A 394 -3.53 0.99 -11.43
CA TRP A 394 -3.60 0.63 -10.02
C TRP A 394 -4.20 1.72 -9.14
N VAL A 395 -3.95 2.99 -9.48
CA VAL A 395 -4.32 4.12 -8.61
C VAL A 395 -5.61 4.77 -9.07
N VAL A 396 -5.66 5.28 -10.30
CA VAL A 396 -6.78 6.10 -10.78
C VAL A 396 -8.06 5.28 -10.89
N ILE A 397 -8.01 4.15 -11.59
CA ILE A 397 -9.20 3.35 -11.90
C ILE A 397 -9.87 2.80 -10.63
N PRO A 398 -9.15 2.13 -9.70
CA PRO A 398 -9.78 1.57 -8.51
C PRO A 398 -10.28 2.63 -7.51
N VAL A 399 -9.66 3.82 -7.50
CA VAL A 399 -10.15 4.97 -6.72
C VAL A 399 -11.38 5.60 -7.37
N TRP A 400 -11.42 5.65 -8.70
CA TRP A 400 -12.57 6.15 -9.44
C TRP A 400 -13.80 5.24 -9.25
N PHE A 401 -13.62 3.92 -9.31
CA PHE A 401 -14.65 2.94 -8.98
C PHE A 401 -15.14 3.04 -7.52
N LYS A 402 -14.31 3.55 -6.58
CA LYS A 402 -14.77 3.83 -5.21
C LYS A 402 -15.74 5.02 -5.14
N ARG A 403 -15.66 5.98 -6.06
CA ARG A 403 -16.46 7.24 -6.04
C ARG A 403 -17.76 7.16 -6.86
N GLY A 404 -17.82 6.30 -7.87
CA GLY A 404 -18.97 6.21 -8.77
C GLY A 404 -20.14 5.39 -8.20
N ARG A 405 -21.16 6.06 -7.66
CA ARG A 405 -22.50 5.48 -7.47
C ARG A 405 -23.19 5.30 -8.82
N ALA A 406 -22.76 4.32 -9.59
CA ALA A 406 -23.51 3.72 -10.70
C ALA A 406 -22.69 2.54 -11.25
N VAL A 407 -22.40 1.58 -10.38
CA VAL A 407 -22.24 0.20 -10.84
C VAL A 407 -23.51 -0.09 -11.62
N THR A 408 -23.39 -0.28 -12.92
CA THR A 408 -24.52 -0.69 -13.76
C THR A 408 -25.18 -1.92 -13.13
N GLU A 409 -26.48 -2.15 -13.36
CA GLU A 409 -27.18 -3.33 -12.79
C GLU A 409 -26.43 -4.66 -13.08
N SER A 410 -25.57 -4.68 -14.09
CA SER A 410 -24.67 -5.79 -14.39
C SER A 410 -23.37 -5.76 -13.57
N LYS A 411 -23.42 -6.36 -12.38
CA LYS A 411 -22.23 -6.69 -11.56
C LYS A 411 -21.16 -7.50 -12.32
N CYS A 412 -21.55 -8.20 -13.37
CA CYS A 412 -20.65 -9.00 -14.21
C CYS A 412 -19.76 -8.11 -15.09
N LEU A 413 -20.33 -7.06 -15.69
CA LEU A 413 -19.58 -6.14 -16.54
C LEU A 413 -18.50 -5.41 -15.75
N ASP A 414 -18.83 -4.94 -14.55
CA ASP A 414 -17.87 -4.24 -13.68
C ASP A 414 -16.73 -5.16 -13.24
N PHE A 415 -17.03 -6.44 -12.95
CA PHE A 415 -16.00 -7.43 -12.65
C PHE A 415 -15.10 -7.69 -13.87
N MET A 416 -15.67 -7.83 -15.07
CA MET A 416 -14.90 -8.04 -16.30
C MET A 416 -14.02 -6.84 -16.64
N LEU A 417 -14.56 -5.62 -16.55
CA LEU A 417 -13.81 -4.39 -16.75
C LEU A 417 -12.66 -4.30 -15.74
N MET A 418 -12.93 -4.53 -14.46
CA MET A 418 -11.88 -4.57 -13.44
C MET A 418 -10.85 -5.66 -13.74
N LEU A 419 -11.25 -6.86 -14.14
CA LEU A 419 -10.31 -7.92 -14.49
C LEU A 419 -9.38 -7.51 -15.64
N VAL A 420 -9.92 -6.93 -16.72
CA VAL A 420 -9.10 -6.41 -17.83
C VAL A 420 -8.13 -5.33 -17.34
N TRP A 421 -8.61 -4.40 -16.51
CA TRP A 421 -7.78 -3.33 -15.94
C TRP A 421 -6.78 -3.79 -14.89
N PHE A 422 -6.92 -4.98 -14.33
CA PHE A 422 -5.94 -5.58 -13.43
C PHE A 422 -4.94 -6.46 -14.18
N VAL A 423 -5.42 -7.25 -15.14
CA VAL A 423 -4.59 -8.18 -15.92
C VAL A 423 -3.69 -7.44 -16.89
N VAL A 424 -4.19 -6.43 -17.61
CA VAL A 424 -3.39 -5.75 -18.63
C VAL A 424 -2.28 -4.90 -18.00
N PRO A 425 -2.53 -3.95 -17.08
CA PRO A 425 -1.47 -3.27 -16.33
C PRO A 425 -0.62 -4.22 -15.49
N GLY A 426 -1.20 -5.28 -14.91
CA GLY A 426 -0.47 -6.37 -14.25
C GLY A 426 0.61 -6.96 -15.13
N PHE A 427 0.17 -7.51 -16.24
CA PHE A 427 1.04 -8.15 -17.20
C PHE A 427 2.06 -7.16 -17.79
N LEU A 428 1.65 -5.94 -18.12
CA LEU A 428 2.54 -4.94 -18.70
C LEU A 428 3.56 -4.43 -17.69
N THR A 429 3.18 -4.09 -16.46
CA THR A 429 4.12 -3.52 -15.48
C THR A 429 5.07 -4.58 -14.93
N TYR A 430 4.57 -5.79 -14.62
CA TYR A 430 5.40 -6.85 -14.04
C TYR A 430 6.08 -7.69 -15.10
N GLY A 431 5.38 -8.08 -16.17
CA GLY A 431 5.94 -8.86 -17.27
C GLY A 431 7.09 -8.12 -17.95
N VAL A 432 6.98 -6.81 -18.14
CA VAL A 432 8.09 -5.98 -18.65
C VAL A 432 9.26 -5.96 -17.69
N ALA A 433 9.05 -5.78 -16.38
CA ALA A 433 10.13 -5.80 -15.40
C ALA A 433 10.85 -7.16 -15.37
N TRP A 434 10.09 -8.27 -15.41
CA TRP A 434 10.63 -9.61 -15.51
C TRP A 434 11.44 -9.80 -16.79
N LYS A 435 10.90 -9.37 -17.92
CA LYS A 435 11.57 -9.52 -19.21
C LYS A 435 12.81 -8.63 -19.35
N TYR A 436 12.74 -7.41 -18.82
CA TYR A 436 13.89 -6.52 -18.68
C TYR A 436 15.00 -7.18 -17.87
N TRP A 437 14.68 -7.77 -16.72
CA TRP A 437 15.69 -8.45 -15.89
C TRP A 437 16.23 -9.72 -16.54
N ASP A 438 15.39 -10.47 -17.24
CA ASP A 438 15.78 -11.65 -17.99
C ASP A 438 16.82 -11.33 -19.08
N GLU A 439 16.58 -10.28 -19.87
CA GLU A 439 17.54 -9.77 -20.86
C GLU A 439 18.76 -9.14 -20.19
N PHE A 440 18.56 -8.36 -19.12
CA PHE A 440 19.65 -7.73 -18.39
C PHE A 440 20.61 -8.76 -17.78
N LEU A 441 20.11 -9.86 -17.22
CA LEU A 441 20.94 -10.95 -16.67
C LEU A 441 21.58 -11.82 -17.75
N MET A 442 21.02 -11.83 -18.96
CA MET A 442 21.62 -12.50 -20.09
C MET A 442 22.91 -11.81 -20.54
N LEU A 443 22.96 -10.47 -20.47
CA LEU A 443 24.13 -9.69 -20.88
C LEU A 443 25.41 -10.11 -20.11
N PRO A 444 25.49 -10.03 -18.77
CA PRO A 444 26.70 -10.42 -18.02
C PRO A 444 26.87 -11.93 -17.93
N GLY A 445 25.81 -12.72 -18.20
CA GLY A 445 25.84 -14.17 -18.13
C GLY A 445 26.33 -14.67 -16.76
N SER A 446 27.44 -15.42 -16.75
CA SER A 446 28.07 -15.94 -15.54
C SER A 446 28.74 -14.89 -14.65
N LEU A 447 28.89 -13.65 -15.14
CA LEU A 447 29.45 -12.53 -14.38
C LEU A 447 28.42 -11.88 -13.45
N TRP A 448 27.19 -12.39 -13.37
CA TRP A 448 26.23 -11.96 -12.37
C TRP A 448 26.29 -12.86 -11.13
N CYS A 449 26.95 -12.37 -10.09
CA CYS A 449 27.27 -13.11 -8.89
C CYS A 449 26.90 -12.28 -7.64
N PRO A 450 25.61 -12.13 -7.31
CA PRO A 450 25.20 -11.38 -6.13
C PRO A 450 25.60 -12.12 -4.84
N PRO A 451 26.29 -11.46 -3.89
CA PRO A 451 26.71 -12.10 -2.65
C PRO A 451 25.52 -12.33 -1.73
N LYS A 452 25.53 -13.39 -0.92
CA LYS A 452 24.57 -13.54 0.19
C LYS A 452 23.11 -13.44 -0.24
N PHE A 453 22.77 -14.01 -1.40
CA PHE A 453 21.44 -13.82 -2.01
C PHE A 453 20.28 -14.20 -1.09
N ALA A 454 20.42 -15.26 -0.30
CA ALA A 454 19.41 -15.68 0.67
C ALA A 454 19.12 -14.61 1.73
N GLU A 455 20.15 -13.90 2.18
CA GLU A 455 20.03 -12.82 3.16
C GLU A 455 19.36 -11.59 2.51
N GLN A 456 19.68 -11.28 1.26
CA GLN A 456 18.99 -10.24 0.50
C GLN A 456 17.50 -10.56 0.32
N ALA A 457 17.19 -11.82 -0.03
CA ALA A 457 15.82 -12.32 -0.14
C ALA A 457 15.05 -12.23 1.17
N ALA A 458 15.70 -12.53 2.29
CA ALA A 458 15.13 -12.35 3.62
C ALA A 458 14.82 -10.87 3.89
N VAL A 459 15.77 -9.95 3.65
CA VAL A 459 15.55 -8.50 3.82
C VAL A 459 14.38 -8.01 2.99
N TRP A 460 14.31 -8.36 1.70
CA TRP A 460 13.17 -7.99 0.85
C TRP A 460 11.86 -8.54 1.37
N SER A 461 11.86 -9.79 1.84
CA SER A 461 10.66 -10.45 2.28
C SER A 461 10.12 -9.86 3.58
N SER A 462 11.00 -9.62 4.55
CA SER A 462 10.69 -9.00 5.83
C SER A 462 10.15 -7.58 5.66
N PHE A 463 10.81 -6.74 4.84
CA PHE A 463 10.36 -5.36 4.64
C PHE A 463 9.04 -5.28 3.87
N SER A 464 8.81 -6.17 2.90
CA SER A 464 7.53 -6.23 2.18
C SER A 464 6.38 -6.71 3.08
N ALA A 465 6.65 -7.70 3.94
CA ALA A 465 5.68 -8.17 4.94
C ALA A 465 5.36 -7.07 5.96
N LEU A 466 6.40 -6.39 6.46
CA LEU A 466 6.25 -5.29 7.41
C LEU A 466 5.48 -4.11 6.79
N SER A 467 5.76 -3.74 5.54
CA SER A 467 4.99 -2.74 4.80
C SER A 467 3.52 -3.12 4.71
N SER A 468 3.20 -4.38 4.39
CA SER A 468 1.82 -4.86 4.27
C SER A 468 1.09 -4.88 5.62
N PHE A 469 1.80 -5.29 6.68
CA PHE A 469 1.31 -5.28 8.06
C PHE A 469 1.00 -3.86 8.52
N LEU A 470 1.94 -2.94 8.35
CA LEU A 470 1.77 -1.52 8.71
C LEU A 470 0.66 -0.86 7.90
N GLY A 471 0.52 -1.24 6.63
CA GLY A 471 -0.57 -0.79 5.76
C GLY A 471 -1.96 -1.26 6.18
N THR A 472 -2.04 -2.28 7.04
CA THR A 472 -3.29 -2.85 7.52
C THR A 472 -3.64 -2.39 8.95
N ILE A 473 -2.64 -1.96 9.71
CA ILE A 473 -2.78 -1.56 11.13
C ILE A 473 -3.30 -0.14 11.30
N LEU A 474 -2.62 0.80 10.64
CA LEU A 474 -2.91 2.23 10.74
C LEU A 474 -4.22 2.53 10.03
#